data_AF-X1GPQ8-F1
#
_entry.id   AF-X1GPQ8-F1
#
_cell.length_a   1.000
_cell.length_b   1.000
_cell.length_c   1.000
_cell.angle_alpha   90.00
_cell.angle_beta   90.00
_cell.angle_gamma   90.00
#
_symmetry.space_group_name_H-M   'P 1'
#
loop_
_entity.id
_entity.type
_entity.pdbx_description
1 polymer ?
#
loop_
_entity_poly.entity_id
_entity_poly.type
_entity_poly.pdbx_seq_one_letter_code
_entity_poly.pdbx_strand_id
1 'polypeptide(L)'
;MNLTTYWAPLLHIYQPPTQDLNVLRKIDKECYKPLFSLLEEHDNAKFCLNVNGVLIELLYEFGLSDTMDLLKNLASESKIEIVGTAKFHPILPLIPKKE
;
A
#
# COMPACT_ATOMS: atom_id res chain seq x y z
N MET A 1 6.19 -9.92 -36.56
CA MET A 1 5.14 -9.37 -35.67
C MET A 1 5.78 -9.15 -34.31
N ASN A 2 5.80 -7.92 -33.80
CA ASN A 2 6.18 -7.70 -32.40
C ASN A 2 4.99 -8.12 -31.53
N LEU A 3 5.22 -9.05 -30.62
CA LEU A 3 4.25 -9.41 -29.59
C LEU A 3 4.34 -8.39 -28.46
N THR A 4 3.25 -7.67 -28.22
CA THR A 4 3.11 -6.82 -27.02
C THR A 4 2.74 -7.71 -25.84
N THR A 5 3.58 -7.69 -24.80
CA THR A 5 3.28 -8.33 -23.51
C THR A 5 2.64 -7.30 -22.59
N TYR A 6 1.45 -7.60 -22.07
CA TYR A 6 0.81 -6.82 -21.02
C TYR A 6 1.28 -7.31 -19.65
N TRP A 7 1.62 -6.37 -18.76
CA TRP A 7 2.09 -6.64 -17.41
C TRP A 7 1.31 -5.76 -16.42
N ALA A 8 0.79 -6.38 -15.36
CA ALA A 8 -0.03 -5.74 -14.34
C ALA A 8 0.42 -6.23 -12.95
N PRO A 9 1.47 -5.63 -12.36
CA PRO A 9 1.96 -6.03 -11.05
C PRO A 9 1.01 -5.54 -9.95
N LEU A 10 0.76 -6.40 -8.96
CA LEU A 10 0.04 -6.06 -7.74
C LEU A 10 0.97 -6.20 -6.53
N LEU A 11 1.05 -5.15 -5.73
CA LEU A 11 1.72 -5.15 -4.43
C LEU A 11 0.66 -5.14 -3.33
N HIS A 12 0.81 -6.04 -2.35
CA HIS A 12 -0.05 -6.12 -1.18
C HIS A 12 0.75 -5.72 0.06
N ILE A 13 0.31 -4.68 0.76
CA ILE A 13 0.97 -4.16 1.95
C ILE A 13 0.04 -4.17 3.17
N TYR A 14 0.55 -4.76 4.25
CA TYR A 14 -0.18 -4.99 5.49
C TYR A 14 0.77 -4.95 6.68
N GLN A 15 0.30 -4.44 7.81
CA GLN A 15 0.88 -4.63 9.14
C GLN A 15 -0.25 -4.98 10.12
N PRO A 16 -0.02 -5.88 11.09
CA PRO A 16 -1.04 -6.21 12.08
C PRO A 16 -1.34 -5.02 13.00
N PRO A 17 -2.57 -4.92 13.56
CA PRO A 17 -2.91 -3.85 14.50
C PRO A 17 -2.03 -3.81 15.76
N THR A 18 -1.39 -4.93 16.09
CA THR A 18 -0.49 -5.08 17.23
C THR A 18 0.99 -4.86 16.88
N GLN A 19 1.28 -4.26 15.72
CA GLN A 19 2.64 -4.10 15.24
C GLN A 19 3.49 -3.25 16.19
N ASP A 20 4.72 -3.68 16.45
CA ASP A 20 5.68 -2.88 17.20
C ASP A 20 6.01 -1.58 16.43
N LEU A 21 5.97 -0.46 17.14
CA LEU A 21 6.19 0.87 16.55
C LEU A 21 7.60 1.01 15.94
N ASN A 22 8.64 0.44 16.56
CA ASN A 22 9.98 0.53 16.01
C ASN A 22 10.09 -0.28 14.71
N VAL A 23 9.41 -1.43 14.65
CA VAL A 23 9.34 -2.22 13.42
C VAL A 23 8.54 -1.47 12.35
N LEU A 24 7.39 -0.88 12.67
CA LEU A 24 6.61 -0.06 11.73
C LEU A 24 7.46 1.08 11.15
N ARG A 25 8.15 1.85 12.00
CA ARG A 25 9.04 2.94 11.58
C ARG A 25 10.20 2.46 10.71
N LYS A 26 10.76 1.29 11.03
CA LYS A 26 11.83 0.68 10.22
C LYS A 26 11.30 0.28 8.84
N ILE A 27 10.16 -0.39 8.77
CA ILE A 27 9.52 -0.78 7.51
C ILE A 27 9.17 0.45 6.67
N ASP A 28 8.61 1.49 7.29
CA ASP A 28 8.30 2.73 6.60
C ASP A 28 9.55 3.35 5.95
N LYS A 29 10.64 3.46 6.73
CA LYS A 29 11.93 4.01 6.27
C LYS A 29 12.60 3.16 5.20
N GLU A 30 12.53 1.83 5.30
CA GLU A 30 13.30 0.91 4.45
C GLU A 30 12.49 0.33 3.29
N CYS A 31 11.16 0.45 3.31
CA CYS A 31 10.26 -0.16 2.31
C CYS A 31 9.26 0.84 1.73
N TYR A 32 8.31 1.35 2.53
CA TYR A 32 7.18 2.12 1.98
C TYR A 32 7.62 3.45 1.37
N LYS A 33 8.37 4.26 2.13
CA LYS A 33 8.84 5.57 1.66
C LYS A 33 9.75 5.43 0.43
N PRO A 34 10.78 4.56 0.42
CA PRO A 34 11.60 4.34 -0.78
C PRO A 34 10.81 3.86 -2.00
N LEU A 35 9.87 2.92 -1.81
CA LEU A 35 9.05 2.40 -2.91
C LEU A 35 8.17 3.51 -3.50
N PHE A 36 7.49 4.29 -2.66
CA PHE A 36 6.58 5.32 -3.14
C PHE A 36 7.33 6.49 -3.79
N SER A 37 8.49 6.90 -3.26
CA SER A 37 9.36 7.88 -3.92
C SER A 37 9.84 7.38 -5.29
N LEU A 38 10.23 6.11 -5.41
CA LEU A 38 10.63 5.53 -6.70
C LEU A 38 9.47 5.55 -7.72
N LEU A 39 8.25 5.23 -7.29
CA LEU A 39 7.07 5.29 -8.16
C LEU A 39 6.72 6.75 -8.56
N GLU A 40 6.97 7.71 -7.68
CA GLU A 40 6.77 9.14 -7.95
C GLU A 40 7.76 9.64 -9.02
N GLU A 41 8.99 9.12 -9.05
CA GLU A 41 10.02 9.49 -10.02
C GLU A 41 9.84 8.85 -11.42
N HIS A 42 8.97 7.85 -11.57
CA HIS A 42 8.83 7.07 -12.81
C HIS A 42 7.41 7.05 -13.38
N ASP A 43 7.12 7.90 -14.36
CA ASP A 43 5.78 8.02 -14.98
C ASP A 43 5.31 6.77 -15.73
N ASN A 44 6.25 5.96 -16.21
CA ASN A 44 5.99 4.72 -16.95
C ASN A 44 5.81 3.49 -16.06
N ALA A 45 6.08 3.60 -14.75
CA ALA A 45 5.85 2.54 -13.78
C ALA A 45 4.36 2.54 -13.37
N LYS A 46 3.65 1.42 -13.59
CA LYS A 46 2.23 1.27 -13.24
C LYS A 46 2.04 0.05 -12.36
N PHE A 47 1.41 0.25 -11.21
CA PHE A 47 1.20 -0.78 -10.19
C PHE A 47 -0.20 -0.71 -9.61
N CYS A 48 -0.77 -1.87 -9.32
CA CYS A 48 -1.92 -1.98 -8.44
C CYS A 48 -1.40 -2.11 -7.00
N LEU A 49 -1.93 -1.31 -6.07
CA LEU A 49 -1.54 -1.33 -4.67
C LEU A 49 -2.74 -1.70 -3.79
N ASN A 50 -2.65 -2.85 -3.15
CA ASN A 50 -3.61 -3.30 -2.15
C ASN A 50 -3.11 -2.88 -0.76
N VAL A 51 -3.86 -1.99 -0.09
CA VAL A 51 -3.49 -1.45 1.22
C VAL A 51 -4.59 -1.74 2.23
N ASN A 52 -4.26 -2.45 3.31
CA ASN A 52 -5.22 -2.68 4.40
C ASN A 52 -5.48 -1.39 5.18
N GLY A 53 -6.76 -1.15 5.54
CA GLY A 53 -7.14 0.02 6.32
C GLY A 53 -6.42 0.13 7.67
N VAL A 54 -6.10 -1.00 8.32
CA VAL A 54 -5.30 -0.98 9.55
C VAL A 54 -3.90 -0.40 9.36
N LEU A 55 -3.26 -0.61 8.20
CA LEU A 55 -1.97 0.00 7.91
C LEU A 55 -2.09 1.52 7.77
N ILE A 56 -3.13 2.00 7.09
CA ILE A 56 -3.39 3.44 6.97
C ILE A 56 -3.58 4.08 8.35
N GLU A 57 -4.34 3.43 9.24
CA GLU A 57 -4.54 3.90 10.61
C GLU A 57 -3.23 3.93 11.41
N LEU A 58 -2.41 2.89 11.33
CA LEU A 58 -1.10 2.86 11.99
C LEU A 58 -0.15 3.96 11.49
N LEU A 59 -0.08 4.19 10.17
CA LEU A 59 0.75 5.26 9.61
C LEU A 59 0.27 6.64 10.08
N TYR A 60 -1.06 6.84 10.15
CA TYR A 60 -1.66 8.07 10.65
C TYR A 60 -1.40 8.29 12.15
N GLU A 61 -1.72 7.30 12.98
CA GLU A 61 -1.60 7.36 14.44
C GLU A 61 -0.17 7.63 14.90
N PHE A 62 0.82 7.05 14.22
CA PHE A 62 2.22 7.16 14.61
C PHE A 62 3.02 8.26 13.90
N GLY A 63 2.32 9.15 13.19
CA GLY A 63 2.92 10.36 12.61
C GLY A 63 3.83 10.09 11.40
N LEU A 64 3.51 9.07 10.60
CA LEU A 64 4.20 8.74 9.35
C LEU A 64 3.52 9.43 8.15
N SER A 65 3.27 10.74 8.30
CA SER A 65 2.51 11.55 7.34
C SER A 65 3.16 11.65 5.97
N ASP A 66 4.49 11.76 5.91
CA ASP A 66 5.23 11.86 4.64
C ASP A 66 4.89 10.69 3.71
N THR A 67 4.85 9.47 4.25
CA THR A 67 4.53 8.27 3.47
C THR A 67 3.06 8.26 3.05
N MET A 68 2.16 8.72 3.90
CA MET A 68 0.74 8.86 3.54
C MET A 68 0.54 9.90 2.44
N ASP A 69 1.27 11.00 2.46
CA ASP A 69 1.16 12.05 1.47
C ASP A 69 1.73 11.62 0.12
N LEU A 70 2.86 10.90 0.11
CA LEU A 70 3.35 10.20 -1.09
C LEU A 70 2.29 9.26 -1.66
N LEU A 71 1.68 8.42 -0.82
CA LEU A 71 0.63 7.49 -1.26
C LEU A 71 -0.58 8.21 -1.88
N LYS A 72 -1.02 9.32 -1.27
CA LYS A 72 -2.11 10.15 -1.79
C LYS A 72 -1.75 10.77 -3.14
N ASN A 73 -0.53 11.30 -3.28
CA ASN A 73 -0.06 11.91 -4.53
C ASN A 73 -0.06 10.88 -5.65
N LEU A 74 0.56 9.70 -5.42
CA LEU A 74 0.59 8.60 -6.39
C LEU A 74 -0.82 8.18 -6.86
N ALA A 75 -1.78 8.08 -5.95
CA ALA A 75 -3.15 7.74 -6.29
C ALA A 75 -3.84 8.88 -7.06
N SER A 76 -3.68 10.13 -6.63
CA SER A 76 -4.29 11.31 -7.27
C SER A 76 -3.76 11.56 -8.68
N GLU A 77 -2.51 11.20 -8.94
CA GLU A 77 -1.83 11.33 -10.23
C GLU A 77 -2.00 10.08 -11.12
N SER A 78 -2.79 9.09 -10.68
CA SER A 78 -2.98 7.82 -11.41
C SER A 78 -1.66 7.10 -11.74
N LYS A 79 -0.68 7.21 -10.84
CA LYS A 79 0.57 6.44 -10.88
C LYS A 79 0.38 5.04 -10.31
N ILE A 80 -0.56 4.89 -9.38
CA ILE A 80 -1.02 3.60 -8.85
C ILE A 80 -2.54 3.48 -8.95
N GLU A 81 -3.02 2.24 -9.03
CA GLU A 81 -4.42 1.90 -8.83
C GLU A 81 -4.62 1.30 -7.45
N ILE A 82 -5.51 1.87 -6.63
CA ILE A 82 -5.81 1.33 -5.30
C ILE A 82 -6.76 0.15 -5.41
N VAL A 83 -6.35 -1.00 -4.87
CA VAL A 83 -7.17 -2.20 -4.77
C VAL A 83 -7.70 -2.33 -3.35
N GLY A 84 -9.03 -2.38 -3.21
CA GLY A 84 -9.69 -2.55 -1.91
C GLY A 84 -9.37 -3.90 -1.24
N THR A 85 -9.40 -3.92 0.09
CA THR A 85 -9.22 -5.13 0.91
C THR A 85 -9.90 -4.98 2.26
N ALA A 86 -10.05 -6.09 2.98
CA ALA A 86 -10.65 -6.09 4.31
C ALA A 86 -9.71 -5.46 5.35
N LYS A 87 -10.24 -4.53 6.15
CA LYS A 87 -9.47 -3.62 7.02
C LYS A 87 -8.40 -4.32 7.88
N PHE A 88 -8.78 -5.40 8.56
CA PHE A 88 -7.93 -6.11 9.53
C PHE A 88 -7.29 -7.39 8.97
N HIS A 89 -7.22 -7.53 7.64
CA HIS A 89 -6.69 -8.71 6.97
C HIS A 89 -7.31 -10.06 7.45
N PRO A 90 -8.65 -10.15 7.64
CA PRO A 90 -9.28 -11.42 7.95
C PRO A 90 -9.21 -12.36 6.75
N ILE A 91 -9.28 -13.66 7.04
CA ILE A 91 -9.64 -14.65 6.03
C ILE A 91 -11.17 -14.57 5.88
N LEU A 92 -11.64 -13.85 4.86
CA LEU A 92 -13.07 -13.52 4.69
C LEU A 92 -14.02 -14.73 4.81
N PRO A 93 -13.71 -15.92 4.25
CA PRO A 93 -14.57 -17.11 4.44
C PRO A 93 -14.70 -17.62 5.87
N LEU A 94 -13.84 -17.18 6.81
CA LEU A 94 -13.81 -17.63 8.21
C LEU A 94 -14.50 -16.66 9.18
N ILE A 95 -15.07 -15.56 8.69
CA ILE A 95 -15.81 -14.58 9.51
C ILE A 95 -17.30 -14.53 9.12
N PRO A 96 -18.20 -14.08 10.02
CA PRO A 96 -19.60 -13.91 9.69
C PRO A 96 -19.82 -12.92 8.54
N LYS A 97 -20.72 -13.23 7.61
CA LYS A 97 -21.02 -12.39 6.42
C LYS A 97 -21.40 -10.93 6.71
N LYS A 98 -21.86 -10.64 7.93
CA LYS A 98 -22.28 -9.29 8.34
C LYS A 98 -21.11 -8.35 8.68
N GLU A 99 -19.94 -8.93 8.93
CA GLU A 99 -18.67 -8.22 9.12
C GLU A 99 -18.05 -7.89 7.76
#